data_AF-H8K6C0-F1
#
_entry.id   AF-H8K6C0-F1
#
_cell.length_a   1.000
_cell.length_b   1.000
_cell.length_c   1.000
_cell.angle_alpha   90.00
_cell.angle_beta   90.00
_cell.angle_gamma   90.00
#
_symmetry.space_group_name_H-M   'P 1'
#
loop_
_entity.id
_entity.type
_entity.pdbx_description
1 polymer ?
#
loop_
_entity_poly.entity_id
_entity_poly.type
_entity_poly.pdbx_seq_one_letter_code
_entity_poly.pdbx_strand_id
1 'polypeptide(L)'
;MHITELTGITDEMVKGKHIDQEEVIQFLENVDIIIAHNAAFDRPFFDKMFPKVIAKVWGCSRADIDWKAEKIESHKLEYLAYKYNFFYEGHRAVTDCLAGLHLLAQTLPISKQPALKQLLISCNKTRFKIWTKNAPYDTKDLLKAIAGPCTLLNIINLG
;
A
#
# COMPACT_ATOMS: atom_id res chain seq x y z
N MET A 1 0.14 -22.28 -5.73
CA MET A 1 -0.52 -21.36 -6.68
C MET A 1 0.55 -20.77 -7.56
N HIS A 2 0.46 -21.01 -8.86
CA HIS A 2 1.38 -20.42 -9.84
C HIS A 2 0.95 -18.98 -10.16
N ILE A 3 1.90 -18.07 -10.40
CA ILE A 3 1.60 -16.65 -10.72
C ILE A 3 0.72 -16.53 -11.97
N THR A 4 0.89 -17.43 -12.93
CA THR A 4 0.05 -17.51 -14.13
C THR A 4 -1.40 -17.87 -13.82
N GLU A 5 -1.67 -18.73 -12.84
CA GLU A 5 -3.05 -19.05 -12.41
C GLU A 5 -3.75 -17.82 -11.80
N LEU A 6 -2.98 -16.95 -11.14
CA LEU A 6 -3.50 -15.75 -10.50
C LEU A 6 -3.71 -14.63 -11.52
N THR A 7 -2.70 -14.32 -12.34
CA THR A 7 -2.65 -13.11 -13.18
C THR A 7 -3.08 -13.34 -14.62
N GLY A 8 -3.10 -14.60 -15.07
CA GLY A 8 -3.25 -14.97 -16.47
C GLY A 8 -2.06 -14.60 -17.36
N ILE A 9 -0.94 -14.11 -16.80
CA ILE A 9 0.25 -13.72 -17.56
C ILE A 9 1.11 -14.97 -17.81
N THR A 10 1.33 -15.29 -19.09
CA THR A 10 2.20 -16.40 -19.52
C THR A 10 3.59 -15.90 -19.89
N ASP A 11 4.56 -16.81 -19.91
CA ASP A 11 5.94 -16.51 -20.30
C ASP A 11 6.01 -15.96 -21.74
N GLU A 12 5.14 -16.43 -22.63
CA GLU A 12 5.04 -15.96 -24.01
C GLU A 12 4.60 -14.49 -24.08
N MET A 13 3.71 -14.04 -23.19
CA MET A 13 3.22 -12.65 -23.17
C MET A 13 4.34 -11.66 -22.80
N VAL A 14 5.29 -12.10 -21.99
CA VAL A 14 6.40 -11.26 -21.49
C VAL A 14 7.71 -11.49 -22.24
N LYS A 15 7.78 -12.51 -23.11
CA LYS A 15 8.99 -12.84 -23.87
C LYS A 15 9.44 -11.66 -24.74
N GLY A 16 10.68 -11.22 -24.53
CA GLY A 16 11.27 -10.10 -25.26
C GLY A 16 10.67 -8.73 -24.92
N LYS A 17 9.72 -8.66 -23.99
CA LYS A 17 9.22 -7.41 -23.44
C LYS A 17 10.19 -6.89 -22.40
N HIS A 18 10.40 -5.59 -22.42
CA HIS A 18 11.15 -4.87 -21.40
C HIS A 18 10.41 -3.58 -21.11
N ILE A 19 10.64 -3.04 -19.92
CA ILE A 19 10.16 -1.72 -19.54
C ILE A 19 11.29 -0.74 -19.82
N ASP A 20 11.01 0.31 -20.58
CA ASP A 20 11.94 1.41 -20.75
C ASP A 20 12.07 2.15 -19.41
N GLN A 21 13.25 2.08 -18.82
CA GLN A 21 13.48 2.67 -17.50
C GLN A 21 13.52 4.20 -17.56
N GLU A 22 14.03 4.75 -18.67
CA GLU A 22 14.18 6.20 -18.83
C GLU A 22 12.80 6.83 -19.01
N GLU A 23 11.92 6.19 -19.80
CA GLU A 23 10.53 6.60 -19.95
C GLU A 23 9.80 6.63 -18.60
N VAL A 24 9.98 5.60 -17.76
CA VAL A 24 9.37 5.55 -16.42
C VAL A 24 9.93 6.63 -15.50
N ILE A 25 11.24 6.88 -15.52
CA ILE A 25 11.86 7.92 -14.69
C ILE A 25 11.30 9.29 -15.06
N GLN A 26 11.24 9.60 -16.37
CA GLN A 26 10.70 10.86 -16.89
C GLN A 26 9.21 11.03 -16.54
N PHE A 27 8.42 9.96 -16.69
CA PHE A 27 7.01 9.96 -16.32
C PHE A 27 6.80 10.31 -14.83
N LEU A 28 7.73 9.92 -13.96
CA LEU A 28 7.63 10.13 -12.52
C LEU A 28 8.26 11.43 -12.02
N GLU A 29 8.88 12.24 -12.87
CA GLU A 29 9.55 13.49 -12.46
C GLU A 29 8.61 14.40 -11.67
N ASN A 30 7.43 14.69 -12.24
CA ASN A 30 6.41 15.59 -11.70
C ASN A 30 5.35 14.87 -10.84
N VAL A 31 5.62 13.64 -10.42
CA VAL A 31 4.72 12.89 -9.54
C VAL A 31 5.11 13.13 -8.07
N ASP A 32 4.16 13.63 -7.28
CA ASP A 32 4.33 13.85 -5.84
C ASP A 32 4.13 12.58 -5.01
N ILE A 33 3.21 11.70 -5.46
CA ILE A 33 2.80 10.50 -4.73
C ILE A 33 2.54 9.33 -5.66
N ILE A 34 3.02 8.16 -5.26
CA ILE A 34 2.68 6.87 -5.86
C ILE A 34 1.70 6.17 -4.92
N ILE A 35 0.57 5.69 -5.42
CA ILE A 35 -0.46 5.03 -4.62
C ILE A 35 -0.64 3.58 -5.06
N ALA A 36 -0.66 2.65 -4.11
CA ALA A 36 -0.96 1.24 -4.36
C ALA A 36 -1.89 0.65 -3.29
N HIS A 37 -2.66 -0.37 -3.66
CA HIS A 37 -3.43 -1.15 -2.70
C HIS A 37 -2.54 -2.26 -2.13
N ASN A 38 -1.92 -1.99 -0.97
CA ASN A 38 -0.84 -2.77 -0.34
C ASN A 38 0.58 -2.40 -0.81
N ALA A 39 0.92 -1.11 -0.80
CA ALA A 39 2.22 -0.57 -1.19
C ALA A 39 3.47 -1.27 -0.59
N ALA A 40 3.35 -1.90 0.58
CA ALA A 40 4.45 -2.66 1.17
C ALA A 40 4.87 -3.89 0.34
N PHE A 41 3.98 -4.37 -0.53
CA PHE A 41 4.25 -5.42 -1.50
C PHE A 41 4.89 -4.86 -2.77
N ASP A 42 4.30 -3.83 -3.37
CA ASP A 42 4.73 -3.30 -4.68
C ASP A 42 6.04 -2.51 -4.60
N ARG A 43 6.21 -1.70 -3.56
CA ARG A 43 7.34 -0.76 -3.45
C ARG A 43 8.71 -1.43 -3.51
N PRO A 44 8.98 -2.55 -2.79
CA PRO A 44 10.28 -3.22 -2.92
C PRO A 44 10.62 -3.68 -4.34
N PHE A 45 9.63 -4.14 -5.11
CA PHE A 45 9.85 -4.51 -6.52
C PHE A 45 10.10 -3.27 -7.38
N PHE A 46 9.32 -2.21 -7.16
CA PHE A 46 9.46 -0.93 -7.85
C PHE A 46 10.86 -0.32 -7.60
N ASP A 47 11.27 -0.19 -6.34
CA ASP A 47 12.55 0.40 -5.95
C ASP A 47 13.73 -0.41 -6.50
N LYS A 48 13.62 -1.75 -6.54
CA LYS A 48 14.64 -2.63 -7.16
C LYS A 48 14.70 -2.47 -8.67
N MET A 49 13.54 -2.32 -9.33
CA MET A 49 13.46 -2.19 -10.78
C MET A 49 13.93 -0.82 -11.25
N PHE A 50 13.60 0.24 -10.52
CA PHE A 50 13.90 1.63 -10.89
C PHE A 50 14.77 2.34 -9.84
N PRO A 51 16.02 1.88 -9.61
CA PRO A 51 16.86 2.39 -8.53
C PRO A 51 17.29 3.86 -8.71
N LYS A 52 17.11 4.43 -9.91
CA LYS A 52 17.42 5.83 -10.22
C LYS A 52 16.24 6.79 -9.97
N VAL A 53 15.03 6.27 -9.72
CA VAL A 53 13.88 7.12 -9.40
C VAL A 53 14.12 7.78 -8.04
N ILE A 54 14.03 9.11 -8.02
CA ILE A 54 14.11 9.89 -6.79
C ILE A 54 13.02 9.42 -5.82
N ALA A 55 13.36 9.25 -4.55
CA ALA A 55 12.43 8.79 -3.53
C ALA A 55 11.12 9.60 -3.54
N LYS A 56 9.99 8.91 -3.77
CA LYS A 56 8.64 9.49 -3.78
C LYS A 56 7.88 9.13 -2.51
N VAL A 57 6.86 9.91 -2.18
CA VAL A 57 5.87 9.54 -1.14
C VAL A 57 5.06 8.36 -1.65
N TRP A 58 4.83 7.37 -0.79
CA TRP A 58 3.98 6.22 -1.10
C TRP A 58 2.71 6.25 -0.25
N GLY A 59 1.56 6.25 -0.91
CA GLY A 59 0.26 6.06 -0.31
C GLY A 59 -0.21 4.61 -0.42
N CYS A 60 -0.79 4.08 0.65
CA CYS A 60 -1.30 2.73 0.73
C CYS A 60 -2.79 2.74 1.05
N SER A 61 -3.67 2.51 0.07
CA SER A 61 -5.12 2.50 0.33
C SER A 61 -5.55 1.41 1.31
N ARG A 62 -4.73 0.36 1.49
CA ARG A 62 -4.94 -0.69 2.49
C ARG A 62 -4.58 -0.25 3.92
N ALA A 63 -3.56 0.57 4.11
CA ALA A 63 -2.97 0.85 5.43
C ALA A 63 -3.06 2.31 5.90
N ASP A 64 -3.22 3.25 4.98
CA ASP A 64 -3.27 4.69 5.27
C ASP A 64 -4.72 5.21 5.45
N ILE A 65 -5.70 4.33 5.28
CA ILE A 65 -7.11 4.55 5.60
C ILE A 65 -7.45 3.68 6.81
N ASP A 66 -8.02 4.28 7.85
CA ASP A 66 -8.44 3.54 9.04
C ASP A 66 -9.79 2.86 8.80
N TRP A 67 -9.78 1.79 8.01
CA TRP A 67 -10.97 1.02 7.67
C TRP A 67 -11.74 0.53 8.89
N LYS A 68 -11.03 0.26 10.00
CA LYS A 68 -11.65 -0.17 11.26
C LYS A 68 -12.47 0.95 11.90
N ALA A 69 -11.93 2.18 11.95
CA ALA A 69 -12.68 3.35 12.39
C ALA A 69 -13.92 3.61 11.50
N GLU A 70 -13.83 3.23 10.23
CA GLU A 70 -14.93 3.28 9.25
C GLU A 70 -15.87 2.06 9.32
N LYS A 71 -15.75 1.20 10.34
CA LYS A 71 -16.55 -0.02 10.55
C LYS A 71 -16.49 -1.01 9.37
N ILE A 72 -15.36 -1.08 8.69
CA ILE A 72 -15.05 -2.07 7.65
C ILE A 72 -13.94 -2.99 8.18
N GLU A 73 -14.25 -4.27 8.30
CA GLU A 73 -13.38 -5.23 9.02
C GLU A 73 -12.25 -5.83 8.16
N SER A 74 -12.43 -5.84 6.84
CA SER A 74 -11.44 -6.36 5.90
C SER A 74 -10.97 -5.26 4.96
N HIS A 75 -9.66 -5.26 4.72
CA HIS A 75 -8.99 -4.31 3.84
C HIS A 75 -8.66 -4.91 2.47
N LYS A 76 -9.19 -6.10 2.12
CA LYS A 76 -9.04 -6.68 0.78
C LYS A 76 -9.79 -5.81 -0.23
N LEU A 77 -9.17 -5.49 -1.37
CA LEU A 77 -9.77 -4.60 -2.36
C LEU A 77 -11.16 -5.07 -2.83
N GLU A 78 -11.34 -6.37 -3.07
CA GLU A 78 -12.64 -6.97 -3.43
C GLU A 78 -13.71 -6.76 -2.36
N TYR A 79 -13.33 -6.89 -1.08
CA TYR A 79 -14.25 -6.67 0.04
C TYR A 79 -14.61 -5.20 0.19
N LEU A 80 -13.63 -4.31 -0.01
CA LEU A 80 -13.87 -2.88 -0.04
C LEU A 80 -14.81 -2.52 -1.19
N ALA A 81 -14.55 -3.03 -2.40
CA ALA A 81 -15.40 -2.85 -3.56
C ALA A 81 -16.84 -3.28 -3.30
N TYR A 82 -17.01 -4.48 -2.71
CA TYR A 82 -18.31 -4.98 -2.28
C TYR A 82 -19.01 -4.03 -1.30
N LYS A 83 -18.31 -3.49 -0.29
CA LYS A 83 -18.87 -2.53 0.68
C LYS A 83 -19.27 -1.20 0.04
N TYR A 84 -18.62 -0.83 -1.06
CA TYR A 84 -18.94 0.36 -1.87
C TYR A 84 -19.83 0.04 -3.08
N ASN A 85 -20.43 -1.16 -3.11
CA ASN A 85 -21.43 -1.56 -4.10
C ASN A 85 -20.94 -1.63 -5.55
N PHE A 86 -19.66 -2.00 -5.75
CA PHE A 86 -19.11 -2.25 -7.09
C PHE A 86 -18.29 -3.55 -7.14
N PHE A 87 -18.11 -4.06 -8.36
CA PHE A 87 -17.39 -5.29 -8.65
C PHE A 87 -16.39 -5.04 -9.78
N TYR A 88 -15.34 -5.84 -9.83
CA TYR A 88 -14.32 -5.78 -10.87
C TYR A 88 -13.64 -7.14 -11.01
N GLU A 89 -13.00 -7.38 -12.15
CA GLU A 89 -12.19 -8.58 -12.36
C GLU A 89 -10.78 -8.35 -11.81
N GLY A 90 -10.45 -9.03 -10.72
CA GLY A 90 -9.17 -8.87 -10.03
C GLY A 90 -7.99 -9.50 -10.76
N HIS A 91 -6.79 -9.23 -10.22
CA HIS A 91 -5.52 -9.86 -10.60
C HIS A 91 -4.93 -9.42 -11.95
N ARG A 92 -5.54 -8.40 -12.56
CA ARG A 92 -4.94 -7.63 -13.66
C ARG A 92 -4.60 -6.25 -13.13
N ALA A 93 -3.31 -5.91 -13.18
CA ALA A 93 -2.78 -4.69 -12.56
C ALA A 93 -3.56 -3.41 -12.95
N VAL A 94 -3.92 -3.25 -14.23
CA VAL A 94 -4.69 -2.08 -14.67
C VAL A 94 -6.09 -2.05 -14.05
N THR A 95 -6.79 -3.18 -14.01
CA THR A 95 -8.13 -3.27 -13.41
C THR A 95 -8.07 -3.03 -11.90
N ASP A 96 -7.06 -3.58 -11.21
CA ASP A 96 -6.83 -3.35 -9.79
C ASP A 96 -6.55 -1.86 -9.50
N CYS A 97 -5.75 -1.19 -10.35
CA CYS A 97 -5.50 0.25 -10.24
C CYS A 97 -6.77 1.09 -10.43
N LEU A 98 -7.60 0.76 -11.42
CA LEU A 98 -8.87 1.45 -11.66
C LEU A 98 -9.87 1.23 -10.52
N ALA A 99 -9.97 0.01 -9.99
CA ALA A 99 -10.78 -0.31 -8.82
C ALA A 99 -10.30 0.47 -7.58
N GLY A 100 -8.98 0.54 -7.37
CA GLY A 100 -8.37 1.33 -6.31
C GLY A 100 -8.65 2.84 -6.46
N LEU A 101 -8.57 3.39 -7.67
CA LEU A 101 -8.91 4.79 -7.95
C LEU A 101 -10.39 5.06 -7.68
N HIS A 102 -11.28 4.17 -8.15
CA HIS A 102 -12.72 4.29 -7.93
C HIS A 102 -13.06 4.25 -6.44
N LEU A 103 -12.42 3.37 -5.66
CA LEU A 103 -12.53 3.33 -4.20
C LEU A 103 -12.07 4.63 -3.54
N LEU A 104 -10.92 5.18 -3.95
CA LEU A 104 -10.36 6.41 -3.38
C LEU A 104 -11.19 7.65 -3.69
N ALA A 105 -11.98 7.62 -4.76
CA ALA A 105 -12.94 8.66 -5.10
C ALA A 105 -14.22 8.62 -4.22
N GLN A 106 -14.42 7.56 -3.43
CA GLN A 106 -15.61 7.43 -2.57
C GLN A 106 -15.50 8.26 -1.29
N THR A 107 -16.64 8.45 -0.64
CA THR A 107 -16.75 9.03 0.70
C THR A 107 -16.78 7.93 1.76
N LEU A 108 -15.98 8.08 2.81
CA LEU A 108 -15.92 7.12 3.90
C LEU A 108 -17.24 7.06 4.69
N PRO A 109 -17.68 5.87 5.13
CA PRO A 109 -19.03 5.65 5.65
C PRO A 109 -19.29 6.29 7.01
N ILE A 110 -18.30 6.42 7.89
CA ILE A 110 -18.46 6.96 9.25
C ILE A 110 -17.98 8.40 9.31
N SER A 111 -16.73 8.68 8.91
CA SER A 111 -16.17 10.03 8.99
C SER A 111 -16.72 11.00 7.94
N LYS A 112 -17.38 10.49 6.89
CA LYS A 112 -17.98 11.28 5.79
C LYS A 112 -16.99 12.15 5.02
N GLN A 113 -15.69 11.86 5.11
CA GLN A 113 -14.67 12.53 4.30
C GLN A 113 -14.30 11.70 3.06
N PRO A 114 -13.72 12.30 2.01
CA PRO A 114 -13.19 11.55 0.88
C PRO A 114 -12.11 10.56 1.32
N ALA A 115 -12.15 9.33 0.80
CA ALA A 115 -11.18 8.28 1.14
C ALA A 115 -9.74 8.70 0.78
N LEU A 116 -9.55 9.33 -0.38
CA LEU A 116 -8.26 9.90 -0.78
C LEU A 116 -7.72 10.93 0.23
N LYS A 117 -8.59 11.75 0.83
CA LYS A 117 -8.16 12.76 1.82
C LYS A 117 -7.52 12.11 3.05
N GLN A 118 -8.13 11.05 3.60
CA GLN A 118 -7.57 10.35 4.75
C GLN A 118 -6.22 9.71 4.39
N LEU A 119 -6.12 9.09 3.21
CA LEU A 119 -4.88 8.52 2.70
C LEU A 119 -3.76 9.57 2.63
N LEU A 120 -4.02 10.72 2.01
CA LEU A 120 -3.03 11.80 1.84
C LEU A 120 -2.57 12.39 3.17
N ILE A 121 -3.47 12.49 4.16
CA ILE A 121 -3.10 12.91 5.51
C ILE A 121 -2.22 11.87 6.19
N SER A 122 -2.53 10.58 6.02
CA SER A 122 -1.83 9.48 6.68
C SER A 122 -0.46 9.17 6.07
N CYS A 123 -0.32 9.21 4.75
CA CYS A 123 0.94 8.89 4.07
C CYS A 123 2.03 9.96 4.29
N ASN A 124 1.62 11.20 4.56
CA ASN A 124 2.53 12.30 4.89
C ASN A 124 3.01 12.30 6.36
N LYS A 125 2.49 11.39 7.20
CA LYS A 125 2.98 11.27 8.58
C LYS A 125 4.33 10.57 8.58
N THR A 126 5.32 11.20 9.21
CA THR A 126 6.63 10.58 9.44
C THR A 126 6.45 9.33 10.28
N ARG A 127 6.80 8.16 9.73
CA ARG A 127 6.76 6.90 10.47
C ARG A 127 8.15 6.45 10.86
N PHE A 128 8.34 6.14 12.14
CA PHE A 128 9.56 5.49 12.61
C PHE A 128 9.34 3.99 12.68
N LYS A 129 10.40 3.21 12.42
CA LYS A 129 10.44 1.79 12.74
C LYS A 129 11.48 1.59 13.82
N ILE A 130 11.03 1.23 15.02
CA ILE A 130 11.93 0.98 16.15
C ILE A 130 12.16 -0.53 16.24
N TRP A 131 13.44 -0.90 16.33
CA TRP A 131 13.88 -2.25 16.62
C TRP A 131 14.43 -2.30 18.03
N THR A 132 13.93 -3.23 18.83
CA THR A 132 14.46 -3.49 20.18
C THR A 132 15.09 -4.87 20.21
N LYS A 133 16.36 -4.95 20.61
CA LYS A 133 17.06 -6.23 20.83
C LYS A 133 16.84 -6.67 22.28
N ASN A 134 16.47 -7.94 22.49
CA ASN A 134 16.31 -8.56 23.81
C ASN A 134 15.34 -7.86 24.77
N ALA A 135 14.35 -7.12 24.25
CA ALA A 135 13.33 -6.51 25.10
C ALA A 135 12.33 -7.60 25.57
N PRO A 136 12.07 -7.73 26.87
CA PRO A 136 11.03 -8.62 27.37
C PRO A 136 9.69 -8.28 26.74
N TYR A 137 8.89 -9.29 26.37
CA TYR A 137 7.60 -9.08 25.70
C TYR A 137 6.69 -8.11 26.48
N ASP A 138 6.75 -8.15 27.81
CA ASP A 138 5.96 -7.30 28.71
C ASP A 138 6.27 -5.80 28.58
N THR A 139 7.41 -5.43 27.99
CA THR A 139 7.77 -4.03 27.72
C THR A 139 7.12 -3.46 26.45
N LYS A 140 6.40 -4.29 25.67
CA LYS A 140 5.81 -3.91 24.37
C LYS A 140 4.93 -2.69 24.43
N ASP A 141 4.03 -2.60 25.42
CA ASP A 141 3.08 -1.50 25.51
C ASP A 141 3.75 -0.20 25.98
N LEU A 142 4.77 -0.31 26.85
CA LEU A 142 5.61 0.81 27.26
C LEU A 142 6.45 1.34 26.09
N LEU A 143 7.03 0.45 25.28
CA LEU A 143 7.77 0.81 24.07
C LEU A 143 6.87 1.49 23.03
N LYS A 144 5.61 1.03 22.86
CA LYS A 144 4.63 1.72 22.01
C LYS A 144 4.28 3.11 22.53
N ALA A 145 4.13 3.27 23.85
CA ALA A 145 3.81 4.55 24.45
C ALA A 145 4.94 5.58 24.24
N ILE A 146 6.20 5.17 24.40
CA ILE A 146 7.38 6.03 24.17
C ILE A 146 7.52 6.39 22.70
N ALA A 147 7.26 5.43 21.81
CA ALA A 147 7.45 5.59 20.38
C ALA A 147 6.44 6.58 19.75
N GLY A 148 5.32 6.85 20.42
CA GLY A 148 4.31 7.78 19.94
C GLY A 148 3.46 7.24 18.78
N PRO A 149 2.40 7.97 18.40
CA PRO A 149 1.35 7.46 17.51
C PRO A 149 1.77 7.26 16.06
N CYS A 150 2.95 7.75 15.66
CA CYS A 150 3.46 7.59 14.30
C CYS A 150 4.51 6.47 14.17
N THR A 151 4.72 5.64 15.18
CA THR A 151 5.79 4.63 15.14
C THR A 151 5.26 3.21 14.99
N LEU A 152 5.79 2.49 14.00
CA LEU A 152 5.60 1.05 13.85
C LEU A 152 6.67 0.33 14.68
N LEU A 153 6.26 -0.20 15.84
CA LEU A 153 7.14 -1.01 16.70
C LEU A 153 7.10 -2.48 16.27
N ASN A 154 8.24 -3.01 15.81
CA ASN A 154 8.44 -4.44 15.61
C ASN A 154 9.42 -4.98 16.64
N ILE A 155 8.93 -5.82 17.55
CA ILE A 155 9.75 -6.54 18.52
C ILE A 155 10.23 -7.83 17.84
N ILE A 156 11.53 -7.94 17.56
CA ILE A 156 12.10 -9.24 17.20
C ILE A 156 12.56 -9.90 18.50
N ASN A 157 11.95 -11.03 18.86
CA ASN A 157 12.60 -11.99 19.75
C ASN A 157 13.63 -12.74 18.90
N LEU A 158 14.89 -12.31 18.97
CA LEU A 158 16.00 -13.15 18.53
C LEU A 158 16.21 -14.18 19.64
N GLY A 159 15.56 -15.33 19.50
CA GLY A 159 15.91 -16.56 20.21
C GLY A 159 16.91 -17.35 19.39
#